data_AF-X1UPF1-F1
#
_entry.id   AF-X1UPF1-F1
#
_cell.length_a   1.000
_cell.length_b   1.000
_cell.length_c   1.000
_cell.angle_alpha   90.00
_cell.angle_beta   90.00
_cell.angle_gamma   90.00
#
_symmetry.space_group_name_H-M   'P 1'
#
loop_
_entity.id
_entity.type
_entity.pdbx_description
1 polymer ?
#
loop_
_entity_poly.entity_id
_entity_poly.type
_entity_poly.pdbx_seq_one_letter_code
_entity_poly.pdbx_strand_id
1 'polypeptide(L)' 'GIKRRIYPYMFRHTRLTELADNDLGEYKMKVLAGWTPDSNMATRYIHLSGRSSMAPILIMEGIEVPDEAQPRASPIQLR' A
#
# COMPACT_ATOMS: atom_id res chain seq x y z
N GLY A 1 24.14 -2.27 -14.21
CA GLY A 1 23.94 -3.25 -13.12
C GLY A 1 23.63 -2.55 -11.81
N ILE A 2 22.93 -3.21 -10.90
CA ILE A 2 22.58 -2.65 -9.57
C ILE A 2 23.86 -2.54 -8.74
N LYS A 3 24.18 -1.32 -8.27
CA LYS A 3 25.42 -1.02 -7.53
C LYS A 3 25.33 -1.31 -6.03
N ARG A 4 24.12 -1.41 -5.47
CA ARG A 4 23.88 -1.65 -4.04
C ARG A 4 23.71 -3.14 -3.76
N ARG A 5 24.14 -3.57 -2.58
CA ARG A 5 23.89 -4.94 -2.10
C ARG A 5 22.40 -5.14 -1.87
N ILE A 6 21.86 -6.21 -2.46
CA ILE A 6 20.44 -6.57 -2.35
C ILE A 6 20.28 -7.57 -1.22
N TYR A 7 19.38 -7.27 -0.30
CA TYR A 7 18.98 -8.17 0.78
C TYR A 7 17.55 -8.66 0.56
N PRO A 8 17.20 -9.92 0.92
CA PRO A 8 15.86 -10.45 0.72
C PRO A 8 14.73 -9.58 1.32
N TYR A 9 14.97 -8.94 2.47
CA TYR A 9 13.98 -8.08 3.12
C TYR A 9 13.58 -6.85 2.28
N MET A 10 14.43 -6.42 1.34
CA MET A 10 14.16 -5.25 0.50
C MET A 10 12.97 -5.50 -0.41
N PHE A 11 12.84 -6.70 -0.96
CA PHE A 11 11.69 -7.06 -1.81
C PHE A 11 10.38 -6.94 -1.03
N ARG A 12 10.35 -7.48 0.20
CA ARG A 12 9.18 -7.36 1.08
C ARG A 12 8.88 -5.90 1.40
N HIS A 13 9.90 -5.11 1.76
CA HIS A 13 9.71 -3.69 2.08
C HIS A 13 9.17 -2.91 0.89
N THR A 14 9.80 -3.05 -0.28
CA THR A 14 9.38 -2.35 -1.50
C THR A 14 7.95 -2.73 -1.86
N ARG A 15 7.61 -4.02 -1.82
CA ARG A 15 6.25 -4.47 -2.14
C ARG A 15 5.19 -3.93 -1.18
N LEU A 16 5.47 -3.89 0.12
CA LEU A 16 4.54 -3.34 1.11
C LEU A 16 4.38 -1.83 0.99
N THR A 17 5.45 -1.10 0.66
CA THR A 17 5.38 0.34 0.37
C THR A 17 4.54 0.62 -0.88
N GLU A 18 4.76 -0.13 -1.96
CA GLU A 18 3.93 -0.02 -3.17
C GLU A 18 2.45 -0.31 -2.89
N LEU A 19 2.16 -1.33 -2.08
CA LEU A 19 0.79 -1.67 -1.73
C LEU A 19 0.14 -0.59 -0.86
N ALA A 20 0.88 -0.01 0.09
CA ALA A 20 0.40 1.11 0.88
C ALA A 20 0.05 2.31 -0.01
N ASP A 21 0.94 2.67 -0.94
CA ASP A 21 0.73 3.74 -1.92
C ASP A 21 -0.48 3.48 -2.84
N ASN A 22 -0.86 2.22 -3.06
CA ASN A 22 -2.07 1.80 -3.80
C ASN A 22 -3.23 1.51 -2.84
N ASP A 23 -3.37 2.30 -1.79
CA ASP A 23 -4.58 2.35 -0.97
C ASP A 23 -4.89 1.04 -0.21
N LEU A 24 -3.86 0.23 0.08
CA LEU A 24 -4.02 -0.95 0.91
C LEU A 24 -4.20 -0.55 2.38
N GLY A 25 -5.45 -0.56 2.84
CA GLY A 25 -5.80 -0.30 4.24
C GLY A 25 -5.10 -1.23 5.25
N GLU A 26 -4.97 -0.74 6.48
CA GLU A 26 -4.17 -1.34 7.56
C GLU A 26 -4.46 -2.82 7.81
N TYR A 27 -5.74 -3.14 7.97
CA TYR A 27 -6.16 -4.50 8.26
C TYR A 27 -5.74 -5.47 7.14
N LYS A 28 -5.99 -5.10 5.87
CA LYS A 28 -5.62 -5.91 4.70
C LYS A 28 -4.11 -6.10 4.60
N MET A 29 -3.35 -5.05 4.91
CA MET A 29 -1.88 -5.12 4.94
C MET A 29 -1.37 -6.06 6.03
N LYS A 30 -1.93 -6.00 7.25
CA LYS A 30 -1.55 -6.89 8.35
C LYS A 30 -1.78 -8.36 7.99
N VAL A 31 -2.94 -8.67 7.41
CA VAL A 31 -3.25 -10.03 6.93
C VAL A 31 -2.26 -10.47 5.85
N LEU A 32 -2.03 -9.65 4.82
CA LEU A 32 -1.10 -9.97 3.74
C LEU A 32 0.36 -10.13 4.20
N ALA A 33 0.78 -9.32 5.17
CA ALA A 33 2.12 -9.36 5.74
C ALA A 33 2.31 -10.43 6.83
N GLY A 34 1.24 -11.14 7.23
CA GLY A 34 1.26 -12.11 8.31
C GLY A 34 1.51 -11.48 9.69
N TRP A 35 1.08 -10.24 9.89
CA TRP A 35 1.18 -9.56 11.18
C TRP A 35 -0.07 -9.78 12.02
N THR A 36 0.11 -9.72 13.33
CA THR A 36 -1.00 -9.73 14.27
C THR A 36 -1.83 -8.44 14.15
N PRO A 37 -3.14 -8.47 14.45
CA PRO A 37 -4.00 -7.30 14.35
C PRO A 37 -3.54 -6.10 15.20
N ASP A 38 -2.90 -6.37 16.34
CA ASP A 38 -2.33 -5.41 17.28
C ASP A 38 -0.93 -4.89 16.90
N SER A 39 -0.35 -5.39 15.80
CA SER A 39 0.98 -4.99 15.38
C SER A 39 1.03 -3.54 14.88
N ASN A 40 2.02 -2.77 15.34
CA ASN A 40 2.28 -1.41 14.82
C ASN A 40 3.09 -1.40 13.50
N MET A 41 3.32 -2.57 12.90
CA MET A 41 4.18 -2.68 11.70
C MET A 41 3.58 -2.02 10.47
N ALA A 42 2.25 -1.99 10.35
CA ALA A 42 1.54 -1.40 9.21
C ALA A 42 1.68 0.14 9.16
N THR A 43 1.82 0.78 10.33
CA THR A 43 1.99 2.23 10.45
C THR A 43 3.19 2.76 9.66
N ARG A 44 4.28 1.97 9.57
CA ARG A 44 5.50 2.32 8.80
C ARG A 44 5.24 2.53 7.30
N TYR A 45 4.16 1.96 6.76
CA TYR A 45 3.88 1.98 5.34
C TYR A 45 2.71 2.92 5.00
N ILE A 46 1.67 2.92 5.83
CA ILE A 46 0.41 3.65 5.57
C ILE A 46 0.54 5.16 5.77
N HIS A 47 1.48 5.62 6.60
CA HIS A 47 1.68 7.07 6.81
C HIS A 47 2.10 7.80 5.52
N LEU A 48 2.61 7.06 4.52
CA LEU A 48 3.12 7.62 3.27
C LEU A 48 2.00 7.81 2.23
N SER A 49 0.93 7.00 2.35
CA SER A 49 -0.23 6.97 1.46
C SER A 49 -1.37 7.85 1.98
N GLY A 50 -1.05 9.09 2.40
CA GLY A 50 -1.94 10.02 3.11
C GLY A 50 -3.19 10.50 2.36
N ARG A 51 -3.62 9.81 1.29
CA ARG A 51 -4.75 10.17 0.43
C ARG A 51 -5.93 9.18 0.46
N SER A 52 -5.77 7.96 0.97
CA SER A 52 -6.72 6.89 0.63
C SER A 52 -8.00 6.78 1.47
N SER A 53 -7.93 7.05 2.78
CA SER A 53 -9.00 6.57 3.69
C SER A 53 -10.34 7.28 3.51
N MET A 54 -10.35 8.48 2.93
CA MET A 54 -11.56 9.29 2.78
C MET A 54 -12.28 9.04 1.45
N ALA A 55 -11.60 8.57 0.41
CA ALA A 55 -12.22 8.35 -0.90
C ALA A 55 -13.40 7.36 -0.85
N PRO A 56 -13.30 6.19 -0.17
CA PRO A 56 -14.44 5.28 -0.03
C PRO A 56 -15.62 5.90 0.71
N ILE A 57 -15.36 6.75 1.72
CA ILE A 57 -16.39 7.44 2.50
C ILE A 57 -17.11 8.47 1.62
N LEU A 58 -16.36 9.27 0.87
CA LEU A 58 -16.91 10.27 -0.05
C LEU A 58 -17.78 9.63 -1.15
N ILE A 59 -17.37 8.47 -1.68
CA ILE A 59 -18.17 7.69 -2.64
C ILE A 59 -19.48 7.20 -2.00
N MET A 60 -19.43 6.71 -0.75
CA MET A 60 -20.64 6.30 -0.03
C MET A 60 -21.62 7.46 0.19
N GLU A 61 -21.10 8.67 0.41
CA GLU A 61 -21.89 9.91 0.56
C GLU A 61 -22.32 10.52 -0.79
N GLY A 62 -22.03 9.88 -1.92
CA GLY A 62 -22.44 10.33 -3.25
C GLY A 62 -21.61 11.49 -3.82
N ILE A 63 -20.43 11.76 -3.26
CA ILE A 63 -19.51 12.78 -3.75
C ILE A 63 -18.58 12.14 -4.79
N GLU A 64 -18.59 12.66 -6.02
CA GLU A 64 -17.65 12.26 -7.05
C GLU A 64 -16.24 12.72 -6.68
N VAL A 65 -15.37 11.76 -6.32
CA VAL A 65 -13.95 12.01 -6.09
C VAL A 65 -13.24 11.83 -7.43
N PRO A 66 -12.56 12.87 -7.96
CA PRO A 66 -11.72 12.71 -9.14
C PRO A 66 -10.68 11.61 -8.89
N ASP A 67 -10.64 10.61 -9.76
CA ASP A 67 -9.66 9.52 -9.71
C ASP A 67 -8.29 10.04 -10.16
N GLU A 68 -7.66 10.87 -9.32
CA GLU A 68 -6.29 11.34 -9.54
C GLU A 68 -5.24 10.31 -9.09
N ALA A 69 -5.68 9.15 -8.62
CA ALA A 69 -4.80 8.03 -8.32
C ALA A 69 -4.45 7.31 -9.61
N GLN A 70 -3.52 7.84 -10.41
CA GLN A 70 -2.82 6.95 -11.34
C GLN A 70 -2.06 5.92 -10.47
N PRO A 71 -2.46 4.63 -10.48
CA PRO A 71 -1.65 3.63 -9.81
C PRO A 71 -0.28 3.65 -10.49
N ARG A 72 0.78 3.92 -9.74
CA ARG A 72 2.13 3.65 -10.24
C ARG A 72 2.14 2.18 -10.65
N ALA A 73 2.39 1.93 -11.93
CA ALA A 73 2.22 0.65 -12.62
C ALA A 73 2.30 -0.55 -11.68
N SER A 74 1.21 -1.32 -11.63
CA SER A 74 1.13 -2.54 -10.82
C SER A 74 2.30 -3.46 -11.18
N PRO A 75 3.02 -4.03 -10.20
CA PRO A 75 4.17 -4.85 -10.51
C PRO A 75 3.67 -6.12 -11.19
N ILE A 76 4.21 -6.35 -12.39
CA ILE A 76 4.29 -7.58 -13.17
C ILE A 76 3.09 -8.51 -12.91
N GLN A 77 2.09 -8.42 -13.78
CA GLN A 77 1.05 -9.44 -13.90
C GLN A 77 1.73 -10.79 -14.19
N LEU A 78 1.91 -11.60 -13.14
CA LEU A 78 2.31 -12.99 -13.30
C LEU A 78 1.11 -13.72 -13.90
N ARG A 79 1.28 -14.09 -15.16
CA ARG A 79 0.34 -14.86 -15.97
C ARG A 79 0.29 -16.31 -15.51
#